data_AF-A0A2L2X5K9-F1
#
_entry.id   AF-A0A2L2X5K9-F1
#
_cell.length_a   1.000
_cell.length_b   1.000
_cell.length_c   1.000
_cell.angle_alpha   90.00
_cell.angle_beta   90.00
_cell.angle_gamma   90.00
#
_symmetry.space_group_name_H-M   'P 1'
#
loop_
_entity.id
_entity.type
_entity.pdbx_description
1 polymer ?
#
loop_
_entity_poly.entity_id
_entity_poly.type
_entity_poly.pdbx_seq_one_letter_code
_entity_poly.pdbx_strand_id
1 'polypeptide(L)' 'MSDKTMIINGIETPYSDEANLLEVMRKNGIEVPTFCYRPDLTQFGACRMCVCEIEGRGVCPLSRA' A
#
# COMPACT_ATOMS: atom_id res chain seq x y z
N MET A 1 16.22 -10.14 7.99
CA MET A 1 16.52 -8.85 8.65
C MET A 1 17.23 -7.96 7.64
N SER A 2 16.44 -7.26 6.85
CA SER A 2 16.85 -6.19 5.95
C SER A 2 15.73 -5.16 6.06
N ASP A 3 15.67 -4.46 7.19
CA ASP A 3 14.60 -3.50 7.44
C ASP A 3 14.82 -2.28 6.56
N LYS A 4 14.21 -2.30 5.37
CA LYS A 4 14.20 -1.16 4.47
C LYS A 4 13.13 -0.20 4.96
N THR A 5 13.47 1.08 5.00
CA THR A 5 12.54 2.14 5.40
C THR A 5 11.99 2.82 4.15
N MET A 6 10.68 3.05 4.12
CA MET A 6 10.00 3.85 3.11
C MET A 6 9.26 4.99 3.82
N ILE A 7 9.23 6.16 3.19
CA ILE A 7 8.50 7.31 3.72
C ILE A 7 7.07 7.24 3.17
N ILE A 8 6.09 7.09 4.05
CA ILE A 8 4.66 7.09 3.69
C ILE A 8 4.00 8.25 4.43
N ASN A 9 3.42 9.23 3.72
CA ASN A 9 2.81 10.43 4.31
C ASN A 9 3.73 11.18 5.29
N GLY A 10 5.04 11.19 5.04
CA GLY A 10 6.04 11.80 5.92
C GLY A 10 6.42 10.96 7.16
N ILE A 11 5.90 9.73 7.27
CA ILE A 11 6.20 8.80 8.35
C ILE A 11 7.22 7.78 7.85
N GLU A 12 8.33 7.65 8.58
CA GLU A 12 9.33 6.60 8.33
C GLU A 12 8.73 5.24 8.70
N THR A 13 8.51 4.42 7.69
CA THR A 13 7.82 3.16 7.81
C THR A 13 8.77 2.01 7.47
N PRO A 14 9.12 1.13 8.43
CA PRO A 14 9.87 -0.08 8.13
C PRO A 14 8.98 -1.06 7.36
N TYR A 15 9.52 -1.67 6.31
CA TYR A 15 8.86 -2.71 5.52
C TYR A 15 9.85 -3.85 5.26
N SER A 16 9.34 -5.09 5.16
CA SER A 16 10.20 -6.28 5.13
C SER A 16 10.23 -7.01 3.79
N ASP A 17 9.23 -6.81 2.93
CA ASP A 17 8.95 -7.44 1.61
C ASP A 17 7.48 -7.86 1.53
N GLU A 18 6.57 -6.99 1.97
CA GLU A 18 5.15 -7.20 1.76
C GLU A 18 4.83 -7.18 0.25
N ALA A 19 3.88 -8.02 -0.16
CA ALA A 19 3.47 -8.11 -1.56
C ALA A 19 2.85 -6.81 -2.10
N ASN A 20 2.28 -5.95 -1.23
CA ASN A 20 1.62 -4.71 -1.61
C ASN A 20 1.83 -3.60 -0.60
N LEU A 21 1.80 -2.36 -1.10
CA LEU A 21 1.83 -1.13 -0.30
C LEU A 21 0.67 -1.04 0.71
N LEU A 22 -0.50 -1.62 0.41
CA LEU A 22 -1.63 -1.65 1.33
C LEU A 22 -1.35 -2.45 2.62
N GLU A 23 -0.62 -3.56 2.54
CA GLU A 23 -0.26 -4.36 3.71
C GLU A 23 0.77 -3.62 4.58
N VAL A 24 1.73 -2.95 3.94
CA VAL A 24 2.71 -2.09 4.63
C VAL A 24 1.98 -0.99 5.41
N MET A 25 1.03 -0.31 4.77
CA MET A 25 0.24 0.75 5.41
C MET A 25 -0.58 0.22 6.60
N ARG A 26 -1.28 -0.91 6.43
CA ARG A 26 -2.08 -1.51 7.50
C ARG A 26 -1.25 -1.93 8.71
N LYS A 27 -0.06 -2.53 8.49
CA LYS A 27 0.86 -2.89 9.58
C LYS A 27 1.33 -1.68 10.38
N ASN A 28 1.44 -0.52 9.74
CA ASN A 28 1.87 0.72 10.36
C ASN A 28 0.71 1.58 10.88
N GLY A 29 -0.52 1.03 10.91
CA GLY A 29 -1.70 1.71 11.45
C GLY A 29 -2.35 2.73 10.50
N ILE A 30 -1.95 2.75 9.23
CA ILE A 30 -2.57 3.57 8.19
C ILE A 30 -3.70 2.76 7.55
N GLU A 31 -4.93 2.99 8.00
CA GLU A 31 -6.11 2.34 7.42
C GLU A 31 -6.55 3.03 6.13
N VAL A 32 -6.63 2.26 5.05
CA VAL A 32 -7.16 2.72 3.77
C VAL A 32 -8.47 1.99 3.47
N PRO A 33 -9.59 2.71 3.26
CA PRO A 33 -10.88 2.10 2.97
C PRO A 33 -10.80 1.34 1.64
N THR A 34 -11.00 0.03 1.72
CA THR A 34 -10.79 -0.90 0.62
C THR A 34 -11.90 -1.93 0.60
N PHE A 35 -12.77 -1.86 -0.42
CA PHE A 35 -13.85 -2.84 -0.59
C PHE A 35 -13.41 -4.05 -1.43
N CYS A 36 -12.56 -3.81 -2.42
CA CYS A 36 -12.16 -4.81 -3.39
C CYS A 36 -10.91 -5.61 -2.99
N TYR A 37 -10.35 -5.36 -1.80
CA TYR A 37 -9.12 -6.00 -1.32
C TYR A 37 -9.42 -7.08 -0.29
N ARG A 38 -9.03 -8.32 -0.60
CA ARG A 38 -8.99 -9.45 0.33
C ARG A 38 -7.68 -10.22 0.12
N PRO A 39 -6.99 -10.66 1.19
CA PRO A 39 -5.72 -11.38 1.08
C PRO A 39 -5.86 -12.73 0.36
N ASP A 40 -7.05 -13.35 0.41
CA ASP A 40 -7.32 -14.65 -0.20
C ASP A 40 -7.66 -14.57 -1.71
N LEU A 41 -7.86 -13.37 -2.26
CA LEU A 41 -8.26 -13.16 -3.65
C LEU A 41 -7.18 -12.39 -4.42
N THR A 42 -7.17 -12.59 -5.74
CA THR A 42 -6.38 -11.76 -6.64
C THR A 42 -6.85 -10.31 -6.57
N GLN A 43 -5.88 -9.41 -6.49
CA GLN A 43 -6.16 -8.00 -6.30
C GLN A 43 -6.79 -7.43 -7.57
N PHE A 44 -8.03 -6.97 -7.45
CA PHE A 44 -8.74 -6.36 -8.55
C PHE A 44 -9.06 -4.91 -8.20
N GLY A 45 -8.46 -3.96 -8.93
CA GLY A 45 -8.61 -2.52 -8.72
C GLY A 45 -9.98 -1.96 -9.17
N ALA A 46 -11.08 -2.65 -8.84
CA ALA A 46 -12.44 -2.22 -9.20
C ALA A 46 -12.93 -1.02 -8.39
N CYS A 47 -12.65 -1.02 -7.08
CA CYS A 47 -13.25 -0.05 -6.17
C CYS A 47 -12.61 1.35 -6.27
N ARG A 48 -11.37 1.46 -6.77
CA ARG A 48 -10.64 2.73 -6.96
C ARG A 48 -10.60 3.66 -5.73
N MET A 49 -10.89 3.15 -4.53
CA MET A 49 -10.80 3.93 -3.29
C MET A 49 -9.38 3.96 -2.73
N CYS A 50 -8.56 2.96 -3.06
CA CYS A 50 -7.20 2.84 -2.58
C CYS A 50 -6.20 3.43 -3.56
N VAL A 51 -6.34 4.72 -3.87
CA VAL A 51 -5.46 5.41 -4.81
C VAL A 51 -4.53 6.33 -4.02
N CYS A 52 -3.24 6.26 -4.33
CA CYS A 52 -2.21 7.12 -3.73
C CYS A 52 -1.35 7.76 -4.82
N GLU A 53 -0.82 8.93 -4.51
CA GLU A 53 0.17 9.58 -5.37
C GLU A 53 1.56 9.07 -4.98
N ILE A 54 2.30 8.58 -5.98
CA ILE A 54 3.68 8.13 -5.81
C ILE A 54 4.59 9.12 -6.52
N GLU A 55 5.55 9.68 -5.79
CA GLU A 55 6.56 10.55 -6.38
C GLU A 55 7.28 9.83 -7.53
N GLY A 56 7.26 10.44 -8.72
CA GLY A 56 7.88 9.89 -9.93
C GLY A 56 7.03 8.89 -10.75
N ARG A 57 5.90 8.39 -10.22
CA ARG A 57 4.96 7.50 -10.94
C ARG A 57 3.59 8.13 -11.18
N GLY A 58 3.21 9.11 -10.35
CA GLY A 58 1.89 9.72 -10.36
C GLY A 58 0.85 8.91 -9.60
N VAL A 59 -0.42 9.16 -9.90
CA VAL A 59 -1.57 8.59 -9.20
C VAL A 59 -1.74 7.11 -9.54
N CYS A 60 -1.50 6.22 -8.56
CA CYS A 60 -1.55 4.77 -8.74
C CYS A 60 -2.47 4.11 -7.70
N PRO A 61 -3.17 3.03 -8.07
CA PRO A 61 -3.85 2.21 -7.08
C PRO A 61 -2.84 1.43 -6.24
N LEU A 62 -3.07 1.37 -4.93
CA LEU A 62 -2.28 0.67 -3.92
C LEU A 62 -2.11 -0.84 -4.20
N SER A 63 -2.95 -1.41 -5.05
CA SER A 63 -2.89 -2.81 -5.50
C SER A 63 -1.91 -3.07 -6.65
N ARG A 64 -1.31 -2.03 -7.25
CA ARG A 64 -0.32 -2.15 -8.34
C ARG A 64 0.90 -1.24 -8.11
N ALA A 65 1.04 -0.71 -6.90
CA ALA A 65 2.13 0.17 -6.50
C ALA A 65 3.38 -0.64 -6.19
#